data_AF-A0A7G2JX92-F1
#
_entry.id   AF-A0A7G2JX92-F1
#
_cell.length_a   1.000
_cell.length_b   1.000
_cell.length_c   1.000
_cell.angle_alpha   90.00
_cell.angle_beta   90.00
_cell.angle_gamma   90.00
#
_symmetry.space_group_name_H-M   'P 1'
#
loop_
_entity.id
_entity.type
_entity.pdbx_description
1 polymer ?
#
loop_
_entity_poly.entity_id
_entity_poly.type
_entity_poly.pdbx_seq_one_letter_code
_entity_poly.pdbx_strand_id
1 'polypeptide(L)'
;VKLNPVAKNVFNNKEDVAMPTPFSIVLRNCTTGTGTHAKKVKAGFSSVANVDATNAYTLKNKTGSNYASNVHIQLFNKNGTSVISPMKYSNAANNTTNPATVTHSLDDNAEFKEIGTTSTPALQYIAKYYATTNGGVTAGEVETSVDFELVYE
;
A
#
# COMPACT_ATOMS: atom_id res chain seq x y z
N VAL A 1 -7.80 2.37 -8.64
CA VAL A 1 -6.64 2.76 -9.49
C VAL A 1 -6.56 1.76 -10.64
N LYS A 2 -6.34 2.20 -11.88
CA LYS A 2 -6.19 1.28 -13.02
C LYS A 2 -4.71 0.91 -13.17
N LEU A 3 -4.38 -0.37 -12.96
CA LEU A 3 -3.05 -0.90 -13.20
C LEU A 3 -2.96 -1.43 -14.64
N ASN A 4 -1.77 -1.37 -15.25
CA ASN A 4 -1.53 -1.98 -16.56
C ASN A 4 -1.40 -3.50 -16.42
N PRO A 5 -1.81 -4.33 -17.40
CA PRO A 5 -1.61 -5.77 -17.36
C PRO A 5 -0.15 -6.18 -17.10
N VAL A 6 0.05 -7.32 -16.44
CA VAL A 6 1.38 -7.75 -16.00
C VAL A 6 2.26 -8.18 -17.17
N ALA A 7 3.40 -7.49 -17.35
CA ALA A 7 4.49 -7.90 -18.23
C ALA A 7 5.45 -8.86 -17.50
N LYS A 8 5.50 -10.14 -17.89
CA LYS A 8 6.27 -11.16 -17.16
C LYS A 8 7.80 -11.03 -17.22
N ASN A 9 8.34 -10.39 -18.25
CA ASN A 9 9.78 -10.35 -18.54
C ASN A 9 10.59 -9.46 -17.59
N VAL A 10 9.92 -8.66 -16.74
CA VAL A 10 10.57 -7.79 -15.76
C VAL A 10 10.73 -8.46 -14.39
N PHE A 11 10.23 -9.68 -14.21
CA PHE A 11 10.31 -10.43 -12.95
C PHE A 11 11.13 -11.72 -13.16
N ASN A 12 12.33 -11.73 -12.62
CA ASN A 12 13.24 -12.86 -12.64
C ASN A 12 13.34 -13.53 -11.26
N ASN A 13 13.29 -12.73 -10.20
CA ASN A 13 13.45 -13.17 -8.82
C ASN A 13 12.21 -12.83 -8.00
N LYS A 14 12.04 -13.56 -6.90
CA LYS A 14 11.17 -13.14 -5.80
C LYS A 14 11.61 -11.74 -5.34
N GLU A 15 10.65 -10.93 -4.92
CA GLU A 15 10.86 -9.53 -4.51
C GLU A 15 11.15 -8.52 -5.63
N ASP A 16 11.24 -8.97 -6.89
CA ASP A 16 11.30 -8.03 -8.01
C ASP A 16 10.05 -7.14 -8.02
N VAL A 17 10.29 -5.82 -8.08
CA VAL A 17 9.22 -4.81 -8.15
C VAL A 17 9.29 -4.04 -9.46
N ALA A 18 8.15 -3.87 -10.13
CA ALA A 18 8.12 -3.25 -11.44
C ALA A 18 6.79 -2.57 -11.76
N MET A 19 6.76 -1.93 -12.92
CA MET A 19 5.57 -1.27 -13.50
C MET A 19 4.90 -0.28 -12.53
N PRO A 20 5.61 0.81 -12.17
CA PRO A 20 5.07 1.80 -11.26
C PRO A 20 3.82 2.47 -11.83
N THR A 21 2.76 2.47 -11.04
CA THR A 21 1.50 3.16 -11.33
C THR A 21 1.24 4.20 -10.25
N PRO A 22 1.53 5.49 -10.51
CA PRO A 22 1.19 6.56 -9.58
C PRO A 22 -0.32 6.69 -9.41
N PHE A 23 -0.75 7.02 -8.20
CA PHE A 23 -2.12 7.42 -7.91
C PHE A 23 -2.16 8.52 -6.86
N SER A 24 -3.33 9.15 -6.72
CA SER A 24 -3.51 10.23 -5.75
C SER A 24 -4.88 10.15 -5.09
N ILE A 25 -4.89 10.44 -3.79
CA ILE A 25 -6.10 10.68 -3.01
C ILE A 25 -6.20 12.20 -2.87
N VAL A 26 -7.18 12.80 -3.54
CA VAL A 26 -7.39 14.25 -3.52
C VAL A 26 -8.40 14.58 -2.44
N LEU A 27 -7.96 15.29 -1.41
CA LEU A 27 -8.86 15.84 -0.40
C LEU A 27 -9.54 17.08 -0.98
N ARG A 28 -10.79 17.32 -0.60
CA ARG A 28 -11.55 18.48 -1.05
C ARG A 28 -12.15 19.20 0.14
N ASN A 29 -12.36 20.50 -0.03
CA ASN A 29 -12.97 21.38 0.98
C ASN A 29 -12.17 21.39 2.30
N CYS A 30 -10.84 21.29 2.23
CA CYS A 30 -9.99 21.46 3.40
C CYS A 30 -9.92 22.93 3.82
N THR A 31 -9.95 23.18 5.12
CA THR A 31 -9.73 24.52 5.68
C THR A 31 -8.28 24.94 5.49
N THR A 32 -8.06 26.16 5.02
CA THR A 32 -6.73 26.77 4.84
C THR A 32 -6.45 27.86 5.87
N GLY A 33 -5.19 28.05 6.25
CA GLY A 33 -4.76 29.19 7.08
C GLY A 33 -4.07 28.86 8.41
N THR A 34 -3.74 29.91 9.15
CA THR A 34 -2.94 29.89 10.38
C THR A 34 -3.83 29.79 11.63
N GLY A 35 -4.56 28.67 11.76
CA GLY A 35 -5.33 28.32 12.97
C GLY A 35 -4.80 27.06 13.67
N THR A 36 -5.47 26.60 14.73
CA THR A 36 -5.18 25.37 15.49
C THR A 36 -5.57 24.07 14.76
N HIS A 37 -5.78 24.14 13.44
CA HIS A 37 -6.11 22.97 12.61
C HIS A 37 -4.90 22.08 12.38
N ALA A 38 -5.15 20.78 12.17
CA ALA A 38 -4.16 19.80 11.74
C ALA A 38 -3.34 20.35 10.56
N LYS A 39 -2.03 20.13 10.64
CA LYS A 39 -1.05 20.62 9.67
C LYS A 39 -0.57 19.53 8.74
N LYS A 40 -0.79 18.27 9.08
CA LYS A 40 -0.39 17.14 8.25
C LYS A 40 -1.51 16.14 8.14
N VAL A 41 -1.47 15.40 7.04
CA VAL A 41 -2.35 14.25 6.84
C VAL A 41 -1.62 13.17 6.06
N LYS A 42 -1.94 11.92 6.36
CA LYS A 42 -1.60 10.76 5.52
C LYS A 42 -2.83 9.89 5.27
N ALA A 43 -2.79 9.09 4.22
CA ALA A 43 -3.66 7.93 4.08
C ALA A 43 -2.99 6.75 4.76
N GLY A 44 -3.62 6.24 5.83
CA GLY A 44 -3.25 4.97 6.46
C GLY A 44 -3.93 3.83 5.72
N PHE A 45 -3.17 2.87 5.18
CA PHE A 45 -3.73 1.78 4.39
C PHE A 45 -3.94 0.52 5.23
N SER A 46 -5.11 -0.11 5.08
CA SER A 46 -5.44 -1.33 5.82
C SER A 46 -6.24 -2.34 4.98
N SER A 47 -5.95 -3.62 5.15
CA SER A 47 -6.77 -4.70 4.58
C SER A 47 -6.59 -5.99 5.36
N VAL A 48 -7.69 -6.49 5.93
CA VAL A 48 -7.66 -7.72 6.73
C VAL A 48 -7.48 -8.98 5.86
N ALA A 49 -8.18 -9.04 4.73
CA ALA A 49 -8.22 -10.25 3.90
C ALA A 49 -7.06 -10.35 2.89
N ASN A 50 -6.58 -9.20 2.40
CA ASN A 50 -5.71 -9.19 1.22
C ASN A 50 -4.24 -9.00 1.53
N VAL A 51 -3.85 -8.73 2.79
CA VAL A 51 -2.43 -8.59 3.13
C VAL A 51 -1.75 -9.95 3.18
N ASP A 52 -0.54 -10.02 2.63
CA ASP A 52 0.37 -11.16 2.74
C ASP A 52 1.59 -10.81 3.58
N ALA A 53 1.54 -11.17 4.86
CA ALA A 53 2.64 -10.96 5.81
C ALA A 53 3.92 -11.76 5.45
N THR A 54 3.83 -12.82 4.64
CA THR A 54 5.00 -13.60 4.21
C THR A 54 5.71 -12.99 3.00
N ASN A 55 5.03 -12.12 2.27
CA ASN A 55 5.55 -11.40 1.11
C ASN A 55 5.53 -9.89 1.38
N ALA A 56 6.28 -9.47 2.40
CA ALA A 56 6.51 -8.07 2.76
C ALA A 56 5.23 -7.23 2.96
N TYR A 57 4.17 -7.83 3.50
CA TYR A 57 2.86 -7.18 3.71
C TYR A 57 2.22 -6.64 2.43
N THR A 58 2.50 -7.25 1.29
CA THR A 58 1.89 -6.87 0.00
C THR A 58 0.40 -7.19 -0.05
N LEU A 59 -0.32 -6.57 -0.98
CA LEU A 59 -1.72 -6.86 -1.28
C LEU A 59 -1.78 -8.01 -2.30
N LYS A 60 -2.45 -9.10 -1.94
CA LYS A 60 -2.70 -10.26 -2.79
C LYS A 60 -3.47 -9.85 -4.03
N ASN A 61 -3.04 -10.36 -5.19
CA ASN A 61 -3.89 -10.36 -6.37
C ASN A 61 -5.06 -11.35 -6.16
N LYS A 62 -6.18 -11.06 -6.81
CA LYS A 62 -7.27 -12.00 -6.98
C LYS A 62 -6.82 -13.22 -7.79
N THR A 63 -7.43 -14.37 -7.52
CA THR A 63 -7.15 -15.63 -8.21
C THR A 63 -8.27 -15.98 -9.18
N GLY A 64 -7.94 -16.69 -10.26
CA GLY A 64 -8.89 -17.12 -11.29
C GLY A 64 -8.22 -17.27 -12.66
N SER A 65 -8.97 -17.75 -13.66
CA SER A 65 -8.41 -18.10 -14.99
C SER A 65 -7.82 -16.91 -15.75
N ASN A 66 -8.31 -15.70 -15.52
CA ASN A 66 -7.88 -14.49 -16.24
C ASN A 66 -6.88 -13.64 -15.43
N TYR A 67 -6.65 -13.99 -14.17
CA TYR A 67 -5.78 -13.22 -13.28
C TYR A 67 -4.33 -13.71 -13.35
N ALA A 68 -3.40 -12.77 -13.26
CA ALA A 68 -1.98 -13.08 -13.18
C ALA A 68 -1.65 -13.84 -11.88
N SER A 69 -0.78 -14.85 -11.99
CA SER A 69 -0.29 -15.65 -10.86
C SER A 69 1.11 -15.22 -10.44
N ASN A 70 1.45 -15.50 -9.18
CA ASN A 70 2.75 -15.22 -8.57
C ASN A 70 3.14 -13.73 -8.50
N VAL A 71 2.14 -12.85 -8.52
CA VAL A 71 2.33 -11.41 -8.48
C VAL A 71 1.33 -10.76 -7.53
N HIS A 72 1.85 -9.90 -6.66
CA HIS A 72 1.09 -9.10 -5.71
C HIS A 72 1.23 -7.61 -6.06
N ILE A 73 0.55 -6.75 -5.31
CA ILE A 73 0.66 -5.31 -5.39
C ILE A 73 1.36 -4.79 -4.13
N GLN A 74 2.40 -3.98 -4.29
CA GLN A 74 3.09 -3.28 -3.20
C GLN A 74 2.86 -1.78 -3.33
N LEU A 75 2.56 -1.13 -2.20
CA LEU A 75 2.36 0.31 -2.12
C LEU A 75 3.66 1.02 -1.71
N PHE A 76 3.88 2.21 -2.24
CA PHE A 76 5.02 3.06 -1.96
C PHE A 76 4.58 4.50 -1.74
N ASN A 77 5.35 5.24 -0.93
CA ASN A 77 5.24 6.70 -0.89
C ASN A 77 5.60 7.31 -2.25
N LYS A 78 5.34 8.61 -2.41
CA LYS A 78 5.60 9.36 -3.65
C LYS A 78 7.01 9.18 -4.22
N ASN A 79 8.02 8.97 -3.38
CA ASN A 79 9.41 8.77 -3.82
C ASN A 79 9.60 7.45 -4.59
N GLY A 80 8.65 6.52 -4.52
CA GLY A 80 8.68 5.23 -5.19
C GLY A 80 9.71 4.25 -4.61
N THR A 81 10.33 4.56 -3.46
CA THR A 81 11.35 3.73 -2.83
C THR A 81 10.98 3.36 -1.39
N SER A 82 10.31 4.25 -0.65
CA SER A 82 9.76 3.95 0.67
C SER A 82 8.53 3.05 0.52
N VAL A 83 8.65 1.80 0.99
CA VAL A 83 7.56 0.82 0.98
C VAL A 83 6.54 1.14 2.08
N ILE A 84 5.26 1.09 1.71
CA ILE A 84 4.13 1.12 2.62
C ILE A 84 3.66 -0.31 2.85
N SER A 85 3.44 -0.67 4.12
CA SER A 85 2.94 -1.98 4.52
C SER A 85 1.52 -1.83 5.06
N PRO A 86 0.49 -2.14 4.25
CA PRO A 86 -0.88 -2.14 4.72
C PRO A 86 -1.04 -3.08 5.90
N MET A 87 -1.57 -2.55 7.00
CA MET A 87 -1.92 -3.31 8.19
C MET A 87 -0.78 -4.23 8.72
N LYS A 88 0.36 -3.64 9.13
CA LYS A 88 1.35 -4.40 9.90
C LYS A 88 0.74 -4.92 11.20
N TYR A 89 0.98 -6.18 11.48
CA TYR A 89 0.65 -6.80 12.75
C TYR A 89 1.78 -6.51 13.74
N SER A 90 1.47 -5.85 14.85
CA SER A 90 2.39 -5.82 15.98
C SER A 90 2.24 -7.11 16.79
N ASN A 91 3.34 -7.83 17.00
CA ASN A 91 3.37 -8.80 18.09
C ASN A 91 3.36 -7.98 19.39
N ALA A 92 2.32 -8.11 20.22
CA ALA A 92 2.40 -7.61 21.59
C ALA A 92 3.64 -8.20 22.24
N ALA A 93 4.48 -7.31 22.81
CA ALA A 93 5.61 -7.72 23.61
C ALA A 93 5.10 -8.68 24.70
N ASN A 94 5.67 -9.89 24.75
CA ASN A 94 5.47 -10.93 25.77
C ASN A 94 4.40 -12.02 25.53
N ASN A 95 4.24 -12.57 24.32
CA ASN A 95 3.62 -13.90 24.20
C ASN A 95 4.30 -14.79 23.15
N THR A 96 5.09 -15.75 23.63
CA THR A 96 5.84 -16.73 22.81
C THR A 96 4.99 -17.91 22.33
N THR A 97 3.68 -17.95 22.61
CA THR A 97 2.85 -19.14 22.37
C THR A 97 1.46 -18.89 21.78
N ASN A 98 1.08 -17.65 21.47
CA ASN A 98 -0.18 -17.34 20.79
C ASN A 98 -0.01 -16.01 20.05
N PRO A 99 -0.44 -15.85 18.78
CA PRO A 99 -0.29 -14.57 18.10
C PRO A 99 -0.96 -13.50 18.95
N ALA A 100 -0.11 -12.63 19.47
CA ALA A 100 -0.51 -11.47 20.22
C ALA A 100 -1.58 -10.70 19.45
N THR A 101 -2.52 -10.11 20.17
CA THR A 101 -3.58 -9.26 19.66
C THR A 101 -3.16 -8.48 18.42
N VAL A 102 -3.78 -8.83 17.29
CA VAL A 102 -3.63 -8.16 16.00
C VAL A 102 -4.22 -6.76 16.13
N THR A 103 -3.38 -5.77 16.43
CA THR A 103 -3.76 -4.36 16.38
C THR A 103 -3.21 -3.72 15.12
N HIS A 104 -4.06 -2.96 14.42
CA HIS A 104 -3.61 -2.11 13.33
C HIS A 104 -2.58 -1.13 13.89
N SER A 105 -1.33 -1.19 13.42
CA SER A 105 -0.35 -0.16 13.74
C SER A 105 -0.43 0.98 12.72
N LEU A 106 -0.31 2.22 13.21
CA LEU A 106 -0.08 3.39 12.36
C LEU A 106 1.33 3.40 11.73
N ASP A 107 2.17 2.41 12.02
CA ASP A 107 3.53 2.18 11.47
C ASP A 107 3.51 1.50 10.08
N ASP A 108 2.57 1.92 9.24
CA ASP A 108 2.43 1.46 7.86
C ASP A 108 3.49 2.04 6.93
N ASN A 109 4.39 2.90 7.44
CA ASN A 109 5.39 3.68 6.71
C ASN A 109 4.80 4.69 5.69
N ALA A 110 3.49 4.95 5.70
CA ALA A 110 2.92 6.02 4.90
C ALA A 110 3.37 7.38 5.45
N GLU A 111 3.88 8.24 4.57
CA GLU A 111 4.43 9.55 4.94
C GLU A 111 3.33 10.60 5.10
N PHE A 112 3.45 11.41 6.16
CA PHE A 112 2.63 12.60 6.36
C PHE A 112 2.93 13.67 5.33
N LYS A 113 1.87 14.29 4.81
CA LYS A 113 1.94 15.42 3.89
C LYS A 113 1.46 16.69 4.59
N GLU A 114 2.27 17.74 4.51
CA GLU A 114 1.87 19.09 4.94
C GLU A 114 0.61 19.55 4.18
N ILE A 115 -0.36 20.10 4.92
CA ILE A 115 -1.65 20.63 4.46
C ILE A 115 -1.88 22.05 5.00
N GLY A 116 -3.02 22.66 4.63
CA GLY A 116 -3.42 23.98 5.11
C GLY A 116 -2.97 25.16 4.24
N THR A 117 -2.17 24.90 3.20
CA THR A 117 -1.81 25.89 2.15
C THR A 117 -2.78 25.88 0.97
N THR A 118 -3.55 24.80 0.81
CA THR A 118 -4.55 24.63 -0.25
C THR A 118 -5.78 23.93 0.32
N SER A 119 -6.95 24.22 -0.25
CA SER A 119 -8.22 23.55 0.08
C SER A 119 -8.37 22.18 -0.58
N THR A 120 -7.42 21.81 -1.46
CA THR A 120 -7.44 20.57 -2.23
C THR A 120 -6.09 19.84 -2.22
N PRO A 121 -5.51 19.52 -1.05
CA PRO A 121 -4.23 18.81 -1.01
C PRO A 121 -4.37 17.40 -1.61
N ALA A 122 -3.33 16.95 -2.30
CA ALA A 122 -3.25 15.62 -2.90
C ALA A 122 -2.19 14.77 -2.19
N LEU A 123 -2.60 13.59 -1.74
CA LEU A 123 -1.72 12.57 -1.19
C LEU A 123 -1.31 11.64 -2.32
N GLN A 124 0.00 11.55 -2.59
CA GLN A 124 0.53 10.87 -3.77
C GLN A 124 1.27 9.60 -3.37
N TYR A 125 0.95 8.52 -4.06
CA TYR A 125 1.47 7.18 -3.80
C TYR A 125 1.77 6.47 -5.11
N ILE A 126 2.51 5.37 -5.04
CA ILE A 126 2.83 4.53 -6.20
C ILE A 126 2.46 3.09 -5.85
N ALA A 127 1.66 2.45 -6.70
CA ALA A 127 1.48 1.01 -6.69
C ALA A 127 2.48 0.38 -7.66
N LYS A 128 3.16 -0.68 -7.24
CA LYS A 128 4.00 -1.52 -8.11
C LYS A 128 3.57 -2.97 -7.99
N TYR A 129 3.85 -3.75 -9.01
CA TYR A 129 3.76 -5.19 -8.89
C TYR A 129 4.97 -5.73 -8.11
N TYR A 130 4.75 -6.82 -7.38
CA TYR A 130 5.76 -7.52 -6.57
C TYR A 130 5.71 -9.01 -6.90
N ALA A 131 6.84 -9.60 -7.30
CA ALA A 131 6.94 -11.02 -7.57
C ALA A 131 7.04 -11.84 -6.27
N THR A 132 6.18 -12.85 -6.12
CA THR A 132 6.14 -13.67 -4.88
C THR A 132 7.01 -14.92 -4.93
N THR A 133 7.57 -15.24 -6.10
CA THR A 133 8.44 -16.40 -6.33
C THR A 133 9.55 -16.08 -7.32
N ASN A 134 10.56 -16.95 -7.38
CA ASN A 134 11.63 -16.87 -8.37
C ASN A 134 11.11 -17.37 -9.73
N GLY A 135 10.99 -16.45 -10.69
CA GLY A 135 10.39 -16.73 -12.00
C GLY A 135 8.89 -17.04 -11.94
N GLY A 136 8.31 -17.51 -13.05
CA GLY A 136 6.94 -18.04 -13.06
C GLY A 136 5.80 -17.03 -12.89
N VAL A 137 6.06 -15.72 -12.88
CA VAL A 137 5.01 -14.69 -12.97
C VAL A 137 4.28 -14.84 -14.31
N THR A 138 2.94 -14.96 -14.27
CA THR A 138 2.13 -15.06 -15.49
C THR A 138 1.55 -13.71 -15.87
N ALA A 139 1.23 -13.53 -17.15
CA ALA A 139 0.44 -12.39 -17.60
C ALA A 139 -1.03 -12.59 -17.21
N GLY A 140 -1.76 -11.50 -17.07
CA GLY A 140 -3.18 -11.51 -16.74
C GLY A 140 -3.64 -10.20 -16.11
N GLU A 141 -4.92 -10.18 -15.77
CA GLU A 141 -5.53 -9.11 -15.00
C GLU A 141 -4.99 -9.10 -13.56
N VAL A 142 -5.02 -7.92 -12.94
CA VAL A 142 -4.71 -7.77 -11.52
C VAL A 142 -5.78 -6.93 -10.86
N GLU A 143 -6.33 -7.47 -9.78
CA GLU A 143 -7.35 -6.84 -8.97
C GLU A 143 -7.04 -7.12 -7.50
N THR A 144 -7.15 -6.07 -6.68
CA THR A 144 -7.04 -6.16 -5.23
C THR A 144 -7.82 -5.01 -4.60
N SER A 145 -8.10 -5.11 -3.31
CA SER A 145 -8.73 -4.05 -2.54
C SER A 145 -7.99 -3.78 -1.23
N VAL A 146 -7.96 -2.51 -0.86
CA VAL A 146 -7.39 -2.01 0.39
C VAL A 146 -8.25 -0.82 0.82
N ASP A 147 -8.55 -0.76 2.11
CA ASP A 147 -9.21 0.38 2.72
C ASP A 147 -8.15 1.42 3.08
N PHE A 148 -8.56 2.69 3.16
CA PHE A 148 -7.70 3.73 3.69
C PHE A 148 -8.45 4.63 4.66
N GLU A 149 -7.74 5.08 5.68
CA GLU A 149 -8.20 6.06 6.66
C GLU A 149 -7.36 7.33 6.54
N LEU A 150 -7.96 8.49 6.82
CA LEU A 150 -7.22 9.74 6.88
C LEU A 150 -6.74 9.97 8.31
N VAL A 151 -5.43 10.00 8.49
CA VAL A 151 -4.78 10.26 9.77
C VAL A 151 -4.28 11.70 9.76
N TYR A 152 -4.78 12.52 10.67
CA TYR A 152 -4.44 13.93 10.81
C TYR A 152 -3.51 14.15 12.00
N GLU A 153 -2.54 15.05 11.82
CA GLU A 153 -1.61 15.53 12.86
C GLU A 153 -1.57 17.07 12.86
#